data_AF-A0A1M6RZT9-F1
#
_entry.id   AF-A0A1M6RZT9-F1
#
_cell.length_a   1.000
_cell.length_b   1.000
_cell.length_c   1.000
_cell.angle_alpha   90.00
_cell.angle_beta   90.00
_cell.angle_gamma   90.00
#
_symmetry.space_group_name_H-M   'P 1'
#
loop_
_entity.id
_entity.type
_entity.pdbx_description
1 polymer ?
#
loop_
_entity_poly.entity_id
_entity_poly.type
_entity_poly.pdbx_seq_one_letter_code
_entity_poly.pdbx_strand_id
1 'polypeptide(L)' 'MGDNYFDLKTLFIGAKKGNKKDMYRLIQFFDKDLRKRSYICGMFNEDVYQEMCIKLLKCIKNFEYKRIS' A
#
# COMPACT_ATOMS: atom_id res chain seq x y z
N MET A 1 7.89 -13.24 -18.18
CA MET A 1 6.97 -13.29 -17.03
C MET A 1 6.10 -12.06 -17.13
N GLY A 2 4.87 -12.22 -17.63
CA GLY A 2 3.99 -11.09 -17.89
C GLY A 2 3.50 -10.48 -16.58
N ASP A 3 3.75 -9.18 -16.38
CA ASP A 3 3.07 -8.41 -15.36
C ASP A 3 1.58 -8.39 -15.71
N ASN A 4 0.84 -9.37 -15.16
CA ASN A 4 -0.61 -9.28 -15.06
C ASN A 4 -0.91 -7.99 -14.31
N TYR A 5 -1.43 -7.00 -15.03
CA TYR A 5 -1.90 -5.74 -14.49
C TYR A 5 -3.15 -6.04 -13.64
N PHE A 6 -2.93 -6.45 -12.39
CA PHE A 6 -4.02 -6.61 -11.43
C PHE A 6 -4.61 -5.23 -11.17
N ASP A 7 -5.88 -5.08 -11.52
CA ASP A 7 -6.66 -3.88 -11.23
C ASP A 7 -6.53 -3.51 -9.74
N LEU A 8 -6.26 -2.22 -9.47
CA LEU A 8 -6.06 -1.69 -8.12
C LEU A 8 -7.23 -2.05 -7.20
N LYS A 9 -8.45 -2.10 -7.74
CA LYS A 9 -9.65 -2.53 -6.99
C LYS A 9 -9.55 -3.99 -6.55
N THR A 10 -9.02 -4.87 -7.39
CA THR A 10 -8.87 -6.30 -7.06
C THR A 10 -7.82 -6.47 -5.97
N LEU A 11 -6.68 -5.78 -6.08
CA LEU A 11 -5.65 -5.76 -5.04
C LEU A 11 -6.19 -5.20 -3.72
N PHE A 12 -6.97 -4.12 -3.78
CA PHE A 12 -7.61 -3.53 -2.61
C PHE A 12 -8.55 -4.52 -1.91
N ILE A 13 -9.44 -5.20 -2.65
CA ILE A 13 -10.38 -6.18 -2.09
C ILE A 13 -9.61 -7.35 -1.44
N GLY A 14 -8.58 -7.86 -2.10
CA GLY A 14 -7.75 -8.94 -1.59
C GLY A 14 -6.96 -8.55 -0.35
N ALA A 15 -6.31 -7.39 -0.38
CA ALA A 15 -5.58 -6.84 0.76
C ALA A 15 -6.51 -6.59 1.96
N LYS A 16 -7.72 -6.08 1.74
CA LYS A 16 -8.72 -5.89 2.80
C LYS A 16 -9.14 -7.20 3.48
N LYS A 17 -9.12 -8.32 2.74
CA LYS A 17 -9.39 -9.67 3.26
C LYS A 17 -8.20 -10.34 3.97
N GLY A 18 -7.05 -9.67 4.07
CA GLY A 18 -5.87 -10.27 4.71
C GLY A 18 -4.90 -10.97 3.74
N ASN A 19 -5.11 -10.90 2.42
CA ASN A 19 -4.21 -11.57 1.48
C ASN A 19 -2.83 -10.88 1.45
N LYS A 20 -1.80 -11.59 1.93
CA LYS A 20 -0.43 -11.07 2.02
C LYS A 20 0.17 -10.69 0.67
N LYS A 21 -0.12 -11.44 -0.39
CA LYS A 21 0.39 -11.15 -1.74
C LYS A 21 -0.20 -9.86 -2.29
N ASP A 22 -1.51 -9.67 -2.08
CA ASP A 22 -2.21 -8.45 -2.50
C ASP A 22 -1.79 -7.25 -1.66
N MET A 23 -1.61 -7.41 -0.35
CA MET A 23 -1.02 -6.39 0.53
C MET A 23 0.37 -5.96 0.05
N TYR A 24 1.24 -6.92 -0.27
CA TYR A 24 2.59 -6.63 -0.73
C TYR A 24 2.58 -5.91 -2.08
N ARG A 25 1.76 -6.37 -3.04
CA ARG A 25 1.61 -5.70 -4.34
C ARG A 25 1.06 -4.28 -4.20
N LEU A 26 0.17 -4.06 -3.24
CA LEU A 26 -0.39 -2.73 -2.94
C LEU A 26 0.66 -1.82 -2.29
N ILE A 27 1.51 -2.33 -1.39
CA ILE A 27 2.67 -1.59 -0.89
C ILE A 27 3.62 -1.22 -2.04
N GLN A 28 3.94 -2.17 -2.94
CA GLN A 28 4.77 -1.90 -4.12
C GLN A 28 4.18 -0.80 -5.01
N PHE A 29 2.85 -0.75 -5.14
CA PHE A 29 2.17 0.30 -5.90
C PHE A 29 2.43 1.70 -5.33
N PHE A 30 2.48 1.83 -4.00
CA PHE A 30 2.74 3.10 -3.30
C PHE A 30 4.21 3.31 -2.90
N ASP A 31 5.12 2.37 -3.22
CA ASP A 31 6.50 2.34 -2.71
C ASP A 31 7.26 3.66 -2.95
N LYS A 32 7.13 4.24 -4.15
CA LYS A 32 7.76 5.52 -4.48
C LYS A 32 7.32 6.66 -3.56
N ASP A 33 6.01 6.76 -3.29
CA ASP A 33 5.46 7.80 -2.42
C ASP A 33 5.79 7.57 -0.95
N LEU A 34 5.75 6.31 -0.51
CA LEU A 34 6.13 5.90 0.84
C LEU A 34 7.61 6.22 1.10
N ARG A 35 8.51 5.80 0.20
CA ARG A 35 9.94 6.09 0.32
C ARG A 35 10.24 7.57 0.34
N LYS A 36 9.66 8.36 -0.57
CA LYS A 36 9.86 9.81 -0.62
C LYS A 36 9.52 10.49 0.71
N ARG A 37 8.47 10.03 1.40
CA ARG A 37 8.03 10.58 2.70
C ARG A 37 8.84 10.04 3.89
N SER A 38 9.68 9.03 3.67
CA SER A 38 10.46 8.36 4.71
C SER A 38 11.86 8.94 4.90
N TYR A 39 12.18 10.03 4.19
CA TYR A 39 13.46 10.71 4.36
C TYR A 39 13.40 11.70 5.53
N ILE A 40 14.33 11.56 6.47
CA ILE A 40 14.55 12.50 7.57
C ILE A 40 15.96 13.05 7.43
N CYS A 41 16.09 14.38 7.37
CA CYS A 41 17.38 15.07 7.21
C CYS A 41 18.21 14.54 6.02
N GLY A 42 17.55 14.22 4.90
CA GLY A 42 18.21 13.71 3.69
C GLY A 42 18.61 12.23 3.73
N MET A 43 18.36 11.52 4.84
CA MET A 43 18.62 10.09 4.95
C MET A 43 17.32 9.30 4.94
N PHE A 44 17.32 8.16 4.24
CA PHE A 44 16.20 7.24 4.26
C PHE A 44 16.08 6.61 5.65
N ASN A 45 14.92 6.72 6.27
CA ASN A 45 14.63 6.10 7.55
C ASN A 45 13.74 4.87 7.34
N GLU A 46 14.30 3.69 7.58
CA GLU A 46 13.61 2.41 7.41
C GLU A 46 12.42 2.25 8.35
N ASP A 47 12.53 2.69 9.60
CA ASP A 47 11.47 2.59 10.60
C ASP A 47 10.25 3.43 10.17
N VAL A 48 10.49 4.64 9.66
CA VAL A 48 9.45 5.52 9.14
C VAL A 48 8.78 4.92 7.91
N TYR A 49 9.56 4.31 7.01
CA TYR A 49 9.02 3.59 5.85
C TYR A 49 8.13 2.43 6.27
N GLN A 50 8.60 1.60 7.21
CA GLN A 50 7.82 0.48 7.74
C GLN A 50 6.53 0.96 8.41
N GLU A 51 6.60 2.03 9.21
CA GLU A 51 5.42 2.59 9.87
C GLU A 51 4.41 3.16 8.86
N MET A 52 4.88 3.81 7.79
CA MET A 52 4.00 4.25 6.71
C MET A 52 3.37 3.09 5.94
N CYS A 53 4.09 1.99 5.71
CA CYS A 53 3.50 0.78 5.13
C CYS A 53 2.40 0.21 6.05
N ILE A 54 2.63 0.16 7.36
CA ILE A 54 1.64 -0.28 8.34
C ILE A 54 0.43 0.65 8.34
N LYS A 55 0.63 1.97 8.33
CA LYS A 55 -0.45 2.96 8.27
C LYS A 55 -1.28 2.80 6.99
N LEU A 56 -0.64 2.64 5.84
CA LEU A 56 -1.30 2.36 4.56
C LEU A 56 -2.20 1.12 4.66
N LEU A 57 -1.68 -0.01 5.13
CA LEU A 57 -2.45 -1.26 5.28
C LEU A 57 -3.62 -1.11 6.27
N LYS A 58 -3.43 -0.38 7.38
CA LYS A 58 -4.52 -0.04 8.32
C LYS A 58 -5.61 0.79 7.64
N CYS A 59 -5.23 1.79 6.85
CA CYS A 59 -6.17 2.58 6.05
C CYS A 59 -6.94 1.70 5.07
N ILE A 60 -6.27 0.83 4.33
CA ILE A 60 -6.91 -0.09 3.37
C ILE A 60 -7.92 -1.02 4.06
N LYS A 61 -7.57 -1.55 5.23
CA LYS A 61 -8.46 -2.40 6.02
C LYS A 61 -9.76 -1.67 6.41
N ASN A 62 -9.64 -0.39 6.77
CA ASN A 62 -10.76 0.41 7.26
C ASN A 62 -11.50 1.19 6.16
N PHE A 63 -10.88 1.38 5.00
CA PHE A 63 -11.46 2.17 3.91
C PHE A 63 -12.68 1.47 3.33
N GLU A 64 -13.80 2.18 3.25
CA GLU A 64 -15.01 1.72 2.59
C GLU A 64 -15.14 2.43 1.24
N TYR A 65 -15.15 1.64 0.16
CA TYR A 65 -15.46 2.16 -1.16
C TYR A 65 -16.96 2.48 -1.21
N LYS A 66 -17.34 3.70 -0.83
CA LYS A 66 -18.69 4.22 -1.05
C LYS A 66 -18.76 4.76 -2.47
N ARG A 67 -19.62 4.16 -3.30
CA ARG A 67 -19.99 4.78 -4.59
C ARG A 67 -20.77 6.05 -4.22
N ILE A 68 -20.23 7.22 -4.56
CA ILE A 68 -21.02 8.45 -4.53
C ILE A 68 -22.04 8.28 -5.65
N SER A 69 -23.28 8.01 -5.24
CA SER A 69 -24.47 7.90 -6.09
C SER A 69 -25.07 9.27 -6.35
#